data_AF-A0A843BJ96-F1
#
_entry.id   AF-A0A843BJ96-F1
#
_cell.length_a   1.000
_cell.length_b   1.000
_cell.length_c   1.000
_cell.angle_alpha   90.00
_cell.angle_beta   90.00
_cell.angle_gamma   90.00
#
_symmetry.space_group_name_H-M   'P 1'
#
loop_
_entity.id
_entity.type
_entity.pdbx_description
1 polymer ?
#
loop_
_entity_poly.entity_id
_entity_poly.type
_entity_poly.pdbx_seq_one_letter_code
_entity_poly.pdbx_strand_id
1 'polypeptide(L)' 'TLAASHALIAAAGLGLSSIWIGMIDEEKIKSILGTRLRPSSILCIGYPDKKKPPKSRRKLKELIEVIE' A
#
# COMPACT_ATOMS: atom_id res chain seq x y z
N THR A 1 8.72 -2.47 2.52
CA THR A 1 7.47 -3.14 2.98
C THR A 1 6.97 -4.14 1.94
N LEU A 2 7.66 -5.27 1.77
CA LEU A 2 7.24 -6.33 0.85
C LEU A 2 5.88 -6.93 1.25
N ALA A 3 5.71 -7.18 2.56
CA ALA A 3 4.49 -7.73 3.14
C ALA A 3 3.25 -6.86 2.86
N ALA A 4 3.37 -5.53 2.97
CA ALA A 4 2.27 -4.61 2.67
C ALA A 4 1.82 -4.75 1.21
N SER A 5 2.76 -4.72 0.26
CA SER A 5 2.44 -4.87 -1.16
C SER A 5 1.74 -6.19 -1.47
N HIS A 6 2.18 -7.30 -0.88
CA HIS A 6 1.54 -8.60 -1.06
C HIS A 6 0.14 -8.64 -0.45
N ALA A 7 -0.05 -8.05 0.73
CA ALA A 7 -1.36 -7.94 1.36
C ALA A 7 -2.36 -7.15 0.49
N LEU A 8 -1.92 -6.05 -0.14
CA LEU A 8 -2.76 -5.27 -1.06
C LEU A 8 -3.13 -6.07 -2.33
N ILE A 9 -2.20 -6.85 -2.88
CA ILE A 9 -2.45 -7.71 -4.04
C ILE A 9 -3.46 -8.82 -3.67
N ALA A 10 -3.28 -9.46 -2.51
CA ALA A 10 -4.21 -10.47 -2.02
C ALA A 10 -5.62 -9.88 -1.80
N ALA A 11 -5.72 -8.70 -1.17
CA ALA A 11 -6.99 -7.99 -1.00
C ALA A 11 -7.68 -7.72 -2.34
N ALA A 12 -6.93 -7.26 -3.35
CA ALA A 12 -7.46 -7.05 -4.69
C ALA A 12 -7.98 -8.36 -5.34
N GLY A 13 -7.26 -9.47 -5.15
CA GLY A 13 -7.69 -10.80 -5.62
C GLY A 13 -9.00 -11.29 -4.98
N LEU A 14 -9.28 -10.85 -3.75
CA LEU A 14 -10.54 -11.12 -3.03
C LEU A 14 -11.66 -10.12 -3.38
N GLY A 15 -11.44 -9.20 -4.33
CA GLY A 15 -12.42 -8.18 -4.69
C GLY A 15 -12.54 -7.03 -3.68
N LEU A 16 -11.63 -6.94 -2.71
CA LEU A 16 -11.57 -5.85 -1.75
C LEU A 16 -10.81 -4.67 -2.33
N SER A 17 -11.08 -3.49 -1.80
CA SER A 17 -10.25 -2.30 -2.00
C SER A 17 -9.37 -2.06 -0.80
N SER A 18 -8.19 -1.51 -1.07
CA SER A 18 -7.19 -1.28 -0.04
C SER A 18 -6.37 -0.03 -0.30
N ILE A 19 -5.88 0.59 0.76
CA ILE A 19 -4.95 1.72 0.71
C ILE A 19 -3.77 1.46 1.64
N TRP A 20 -2.56 1.77 1.18
CA TRP A 20 -1.36 1.80 1.98
C TRP A 20 -0.98 3.23 2.33
N ILE A 21 -0.91 3.51 3.63
CA ILE A 21 -0.47 4.78 4.19
C ILE A 21 0.92 4.57 4.81
N GLY A 22 1.93 5.17 4.19
CA GLY A 22 3.31 5.18 4.67
C GLY A 22 3.72 6.48 5.37
N MET A 23 2.98 7.57 5.15
CA MET A 23 3.20 8.85 5.81
C MET A 23 2.46 8.87 7.14
N ILE A 24 3.14 8.44 8.22
CA ILE A 24 2.58 8.28 9.55
C ILE A 24 3.49 8.89 10.62
N ASP A 25 2.90 9.31 11.73
CA ASP A 25 3.63 9.68 12.94
C ASP A 25 3.89 8.41 13.77
N GLU A 26 5.11 7.91 13.69
CA GLU A 26 5.49 6.64 14.32
C GLU A 26 5.39 6.70 15.85
N GLU A 27 5.79 7.81 16.48
CA GLU A 27 5.82 7.94 17.93
C GLU A 27 4.40 8.05 18.49
N LYS A 28 3.54 8.81 17.82
CA LYS A 28 2.12 8.87 18.18
C LYS A 28 1.46 7.49 18.09
N ILE A 29 1.72 6.73 17.03
CA ILE A 29 1.16 5.39 16.85
C ILE A 29 1.68 4.41 17.89
N LYS A 30 2.99 4.42 18.18
CA LYS A 30 3.59 3.58 19.24
C LYS A 30 2.92 3.82 20.59
N SER A 31 2.71 5.09 20.94
CA SER A 31 2.04 5.50 22.18
C SER A 31 0.59 4.99 22.23
N ILE A 32 -0.18 5.17 21.15
CA ILE A 32 -1.57 4.71 21.06
C ILE A 32 -1.65 3.18 21.17
N LEU A 33 -0.74 2.44 20.52
CA LEU A 33 -0.74 0.98 20.51
C LEU A 33 -0.03 0.36 21.72
N GLY A 34 0.64 1.16 22.56
CA GLY A 34 1.43 0.66 23.69
C GLY A 34 2.57 -0.28 23.29
N THR A 35 3.12 -0.12 22.08
CA THR A 35 4.12 -1.05 21.51
C THR A 35 5.52 -0.46 21.46
N ARG A 36 6.52 -1.32 21.62
CA ARG A 36 7.94 -0.99 21.40
C ARG A 36 8.36 -1.20 19.94
N LEU A 37 7.51 -1.82 19.13
CA LEU A 37 7.78 -2.08 17.72
C LEU A 37 7.66 -0.80 16.90
N ARG A 38 8.43 -0.72 15.81
CA ARG A 38 8.35 0.38 14.86
C ARG A 38 7.17 0.17 13.89
N PRO A 39 6.13 1.02 13.90
CA PRO A 39 5.05 0.90 12.94
C PRO A 39 5.58 1.25 11.54
N SER A 40 5.45 0.30 10.61
CA SER A 40 5.99 0.46 9.25
C SER A 40 5.00 1.05 8.26
N SER A 41 3.71 0.77 8.43
CA SER A 41 2.65 1.17 7.49
C SER A 41 1.28 0.88 8.08
N ILE A 42 0.29 1.68 7.70
CA ILE A 42 -1.13 1.38 7.98
C ILE A 42 -1.77 0.90 6.68
N LEU A 43 -2.53 -0.19 6.78
CA LEU A 43 -3.33 -0.74 5.69
C LEU A 43 -4.81 -0.65 6.07
N CYS A 44 -5.61 0.01 5.24
CA CYS A 44 -7.07 -0.07 5.36
C CYS A 44 -7.59 -0.96 4.24
N ILE A 45 -8.43 -1.93 4.57
CA ILE A 45 -8.99 -2.92 3.64
C ILE A 45 -10.50 -2.98 3.86
N GLY A 46 -11.28 -3.02 2.78
CA GLY A 46 -12.73 -3.13 2.87
C GLY A 46 -13.42 -3.23 1.52
N TYR A 47 -14.75 -3.23 1.53
CA TYR A 47 -15.57 -3.27 0.33
C TYR A 47 -15.69 -1.87 -0.27
N PRO A 48 -15.32 -1.66 -1.55
CA PRO A 48 -15.46 -0.37 -2.20
C PRO A 48 -16.92 -0.05 -2.52
N ASP A 49 -17.34 1.18 -2.24
CA ASP A 49 -18.61 1.72 -2.73
C ASP A 49 -18.61 1.91 -4.26
N LYS A 50 -17.44 2.24 -4.84
CA LYS A 50 -17.26 2.48 -6.28
C LYS A 50 -15.95 1.87 -6.79
N LYS A 51 -16.00 1.23 -7.96
CA LYS A 51 -14.79 0.80 -8.68
C LYS A 51 -14.10 2.02 -9.28
N LYS A 52 -12.81 2.20 -8.97
CA LYS A 52 -11.98 3.24 -9.59
C LYS A 52 -11.35 2.71 -10.87
N PRO A 53 -11.33 3.50 -11.97
CA PRO A 53 -10.60 3.12 -13.16
C PRO A 53 -9.09 3.07 -12.86
N PRO A 54 -8.32 2.28 -13.63
CA PRO A 54 -6.87 2.26 -13.49
C PRO A 54 -6.29 3.65 -13.74
N LYS A 55 -5.43 4.12 -12.84
CA LYS A 55 -4.69 5.37 -13.06
C LYS A 55 -3.79 5.23 -14.29
N SER A 56 -3.58 6.33 -15.02
CA SER A 56 -2.58 6.38 -16.08
C SER A 56 -1.19 5.99 -15.54
N ARG A 57 -0.40 5.32 -16.38
CA ARG A 57 0.98 4.96 -16.10
C ARG A 57 1.87 5.56 -17.19
N ARG A 58 3.09 5.95 -16.80
CA ARG A 58 4.12 6.36 -17.76
C ARG A 58 4.45 5.20 -18.71
N LYS A 59 4.89 5.52 -19.92
CA LYS A 59 5.29 4.48 -20.88
C LYS A 59 6.53 3.75 -20.35
N LEU A 60 6.57 2.44 -20.53
CA LEU A 60 7.66 1.60 -20.02
C LEU A 60 9.04 2.08 -20.50
N LYS A 61 9.14 2.46 -21.78
CA LYS A 61 10.38 2.98 -22.40
C LYS A 61 10.95 4.22 -21.72
N GLU A 62 10.15 4.96 -20.93
CA GLU A 62 10.62 6.12 -20.18
C GLU A 62 11.13 5.76 -18.77
N LEU A 63 10.96 4.51 -18.35
CA LEU A 63 11.22 4.02 -16.99
C LEU A 63 12.34 2.98 -16.94
N ILE A 64 12.71 2.39 -18.07
CA ILE A 64 13.68 1.30 -18.14
C ILE A 64 14.82 1.65 -19.09
N GLU A 65 16.00 1.15 -18.77
CA GLU A 65 17.16 1.09 -19.65
C GLU A 65 17.49 -0.39 -19.86
N VAL A 66 17.69 -0.78 -21.11
CA VAL A 66 18.05 -2.17 -21.48
C VAL A 66 19.54 -2.17 -21.77
N ILE A 67 20.28 -3.00 -21.04
CA ILE A 67 21.72 -3.19 -21.22
C ILE A 67 21.91 -4.58 -21.82
N GLU A 68 22.64 -4.67 -22.92
CA GLU A 68 23.03 -5.92 -23.59
C GLU A 68 24.32 -6.51 -23.00
#